data_AF-A0A6F8V3B8-F1
#
_entry.id   AF-A0A6F8V3B8-F1
#
_cell.length_a   1.000
_cell.length_b   1.000
_cell.length_c   1.000
_cell.angle_alpha   90.00
_cell.angle_beta   90.00
_cell.angle_gamma   90.00
#
_symmetry.space_group_name_H-M   'P 1'
#
loop_
_entity.id
_entity.type
_entity.pdbx_description
1 polymer ?
#
loop_
_entity_poly.entity_id
_entity_poly.type
_entity_poly.pdbx_seq_one_letter_code
_entity_poly.pdbx_strand_id
1 'polypeptide(L)'
;MSQVEAVSISIPVPMDKIHNALVSAFEGGANYWLHGDELVEGYRKPDSNLVWYGHEAVFAQPFKAKLRFEDPKKEEGNDEGERVITNADIERGLVLMATKAPRHFADLLSDQGDQTTGDVLLQMIVLEDIVYG
;
A
#
# COMPACT_ATOMS: atom_id res chain seq x y z
N MET A 1 -15.86 5.56 -35.75
CA MET A 1 -15.66 5.54 -34.28
C MET A 1 -16.15 6.88 -33.76
N SER A 2 -17.25 6.91 -33.00
CA SER A 2 -17.69 8.15 -32.33
C SER A 2 -16.68 8.49 -31.23
N GLN A 3 -16.24 9.74 -31.14
CA GLN A 3 -15.51 10.19 -29.97
C GLN A 3 -16.44 10.08 -28.76
N VAL A 4 -16.02 9.31 -27.75
CA VAL A 4 -16.67 9.30 -26.46
C VAL A 4 -16.13 10.51 -25.71
N GLU A 5 -16.98 11.49 -25.43
CA GLU A 5 -16.63 12.58 -24.52
C GLU A 5 -16.56 12.00 -23.11
N ALA A 6 -15.39 12.12 -22.47
CA ALA A 6 -15.16 11.65 -21.11
C ALA A 6 -15.08 12.84 -20.15
N VAL A 7 -15.59 12.64 -18.93
CA VAL A 7 -15.45 13.60 -17.83
C VAL A 7 -14.43 13.06 -16.83
N SER A 8 -13.39 13.84 -16.57
CA SER A 8 -12.39 13.52 -15.55
C SER A 8 -12.83 14.03 -14.18
N ILE A 9 -12.75 13.17 -13.18
CA ILE A 9 -12.99 13.52 -11.77
C ILE A 9 -11.75 13.20 -10.93
N SER A 10 -11.56 13.92 -9.83
CA SER A 10 -10.52 13.66 -8.83
C SER A 10 -11.19 13.40 -7.49
N ILE A 11 -10.74 12.34 -6.82
CA ILE A 11 -11.21 11.97 -5.49
C ILE A 11 -10.03 12.14 -4.53
N PRO A 12 -10.11 13.08 -3.55
CA PRO A 12 -9.08 13.18 -2.53
C PRO A 12 -9.16 11.94 -1.62
N VAL A 13 -8.02 11.28 -1.42
CA VAL A 13 -7.88 10.20 -0.43
C VAL A 13 -7.27 10.79 0.84
N PRO A 14 -7.99 10.80 1.98
CA PRO A 14 -7.44 11.32 3.22
C PRO A 14 -6.23 10.49 3.73
N MET A 15 -5.23 11.17 4.30
CA MET A 15 -3.99 10.53 4.73
C MET A 15 -4.20 9.50 5.86
N ASP A 16 -5.18 9.74 6.74
CA ASP A 16 -5.55 8.80 7.80
C ASP A 16 -6.04 7.46 7.23
N LYS A 17 -6.78 7.47 6.10
CA LYS A 17 -7.22 6.24 5.43
C LYS A 17 -6.04 5.44 4.87
N ILE A 18 -5.10 6.13 4.23
CA ILE A 18 -3.87 5.53 3.69
C ILE A 18 -3.06 4.91 4.84
N HIS A 19 -2.83 5.68 5.91
CA HIS A 19 -2.09 5.25 7.08
C HIS A 19 -2.73 4.04 7.75
N ASN A 20 -4.03 4.08 8.06
CA ASN A 20 -4.74 2.98 8.71
C ASN A 20 -4.69 1.70 7.87
N ALA A 21 -4.88 1.80 6.54
CA ALA A 21 -4.82 0.65 5.65
C ALA A 21 -3.42 0.03 5.58
N LEU A 22 -2.37 0.85 5.49
CA LEU A 22 -0.98 0.38 5.47
C LEU A 22 -0.57 -0.25 6.81
N VAL A 23 -0.93 0.36 7.95
CA VAL A 23 -0.72 -0.25 9.27
C VAL A 23 -1.42 -1.60 9.34
N SER A 24 -2.69 -1.68 8.93
CA SER A 24 -3.42 -2.94 8.92
C SER A 24 -2.80 -4.02 8.03
N ALA A 25 -2.18 -3.62 6.90
CA ALA A 25 -1.44 -4.52 6.04
C ALA A 25 -0.17 -5.05 6.74
N PHE A 26 0.66 -4.15 7.26
CA PHE A 26 1.94 -4.49 7.89
C PHE A 26 1.80 -5.26 9.21
N GLU A 27 0.74 -5.05 9.98
CA GLU A 27 0.57 -5.70 11.29
C GLU A 27 -0.10 -7.08 11.20
N GLY A 28 -0.74 -7.41 10.08
CA GLY A 28 -1.40 -8.70 9.94
C GLY A 28 -2.04 -9.02 8.60
N GLY A 29 -2.34 -8.02 7.78
CA GLY A 29 -2.95 -8.23 6.46
C GLY A 29 -2.03 -8.93 5.46
N ALA A 30 -0.72 -8.66 5.50
CA ALA A 30 0.23 -9.08 4.46
C ALA A 30 1.28 -10.10 4.94
N ASN A 31 1.28 -10.47 6.22
CA ASN A 31 2.38 -11.25 6.85
C ASN A 31 2.57 -12.67 6.28
N TYR A 32 1.67 -13.13 5.42
CA TYR A 32 1.79 -14.43 4.74
C TYR A 32 2.57 -14.36 3.42
N TRP A 33 2.81 -13.16 2.88
CA TRP A 33 3.63 -12.96 1.67
C TRP A 33 4.70 -11.86 1.83
N LEU A 34 4.56 -10.99 2.83
CA LEU A 34 5.51 -9.93 3.18
C LEU A 34 6.37 -10.37 4.38
N HIS A 35 7.69 -10.34 4.20
CA HIS A 35 8.66 -10.91 5.15
C HIS A 35 9.66 -9.89 5.71
N GLY A 36 9.62 -8.66 5.22
CA GLY A 36 10.44 -7.59 5.76
C GLY A 36 10.00 -6.20 5.33
N ASP A 37 10.09 -5.26 6.26
CA ASP A 37 9.88 -3.84 6.04
C ASP A 37 11.00 -3.04 6.73
N GLU A 38 11.69 -2.19 5.97
CA GLU A 38 12.77 -1.36 6.49
C GLU A 38 12.63 0.07 5.98
N LEU A 39 12.48 1.04 6.89
CA LEU A 39 12.56 2.46 6.55
C LEU A 39 14.00 2.86 6.24
N VAL A 40 14.29 3.11 4.97
CA VAL A 40 15.60 3.56 4.47
C VAL A 40 15.77 5.07 4.61
N GLU A 41 14.73 5.83 4.27
CA GLU A 41 14.72 7.30 4.29
C GLU A 41 13.32 7.77 4.70
N GLY A 42 13.21 8.79 5.55
CA GLY A 42 11.93 9.38 5.91
C GLY A 42 11.87 9.88 7.35
N TYR A 43 10.67 10.32 7.74
CA TYR A 43 10.42 10.81 9.08
C TYR A 43 10.66 9.70 10.14
N ARG A 44 11.37 10.06 11.22
CA ARG A 44 11.49 9.24 12.42
C ARG A 44 11.16 10.14 13.60
N LYS A 45 10.16 9.77 14.40
CA LYS A 45 9.83 10.51 15.62
C LYS A 45 10.89 10.19 16.69
N PRO A 46 11.62 11.19 17.21
CA PRO A 46 12.53 10.97 18.33
C PRO A 46 11.76 10.39 19.53
N ASP A 47 12.41 9.48 20.26
CA ASP A 47 11.90 8.86 21.50
C ASP A 47 10.54 8.15 21.36
N SER A 48 10.19 7.71 20.15
CA SER A 48 9.02 6.87 19.89
C SER A 48 9.37 5.40 19.91
N ASN A 49 8.52 4.59 20.53
CA ASN A 49 8.59 3.12 20.49
C ASN A 49 7.73 2.52 19.35
N LEU A 50 7.08 3.36 18.55
CA LEU A 50 6.31 2.87 17.41
C LEU A 50 7.24 2.45 16.27
N VAL A 51 6.83 1.40 15.56
CA VAL A 51 7.34 1.06 14.23
C VAL A 51 7.14 2.23 13.27
N TRP A 52 7.99 2.32 12.25
CA TRP A 52 8.04 3.49 11.37
C TRP A 52 6.70 3.77 10.68
N TYR A 53 6.01 2.73 10.22
CA TYR A 53 4.72 2.86 9.53
C TYR A 53 3.57 3.22 10.47
N GLY A 54 3.76 3.17 11.80
CA GLY A 54 2.78 3.66 12.78
C GLY A 54 2.78 5.19 12.93
N HIS A 55 3.63 5.89 12.18
CA HIS A 55 3.70 7.34 12.13
C HIS A 55 3.11 7.86 10.81
N GLU A 56 1.89 8.37 10.85
CA GLU A 56 1.22 9.00 9.68
C GLU A 56 2.13 10.02 8.95
N ALA A 57 2.92 10.77 9.72
CA ALA A 57 3.86 11.77 9.20
C ALA A 57 4.93 11.21 8.25
N VAL A 58 5.19 9.89 8.25
CA VAL A 58 6.06 9.23 7.27
C VAL A 58 5.45 9.32 5.88
N PHE A 59 4.15 9.05 5.75
CA PHE A 59 3.47 9.01 4.45
C PHE A 59 3.13 10.41 3.92
N ALA A 60 3.07 11.41 4.79
CA ALA A 60 2.86 12.81 4.42
C ALA A 60 4.12 13.53 3.89
N GLN A 61 5.29 12.87 3.95
CA GLN A 61 6.59 13.44 3.55
C GLN A 61 7.34 12.46 2.65
N PRO A 62 8.36 12.91 1.89
CA PRO A 62 9.23 12.01 1.13
C PRO A 62 9.79 10.89 2.02
N PHE A 63 9.56 9.64 1.59
CA PHE A 63 10.13 8.46 2.25
C PHE A 63 10.60 7.42 1.23
N LYS A 64 11.43 6.49 1.72
CA LYS A 64 11.80 5.24 1.06
C LYS A 64 11.73 4.12 2.08
N ALA A 65 10.95 3.09 1.79
CA ALA A 65 10.97 1.85 2.55
C ALA A 65 11.34 0.69 1.62
N LYS A 66 12.26 -0.17 2.06
CA LYS A 66 12.59 -1.42 1.40
C LYS A 66 11.67 -2.50 1.94
N LEU A 67 10.97 -3.18 1.05
CA LEU A 67 10.11 -4.31 1.36
C LEU A 67 10.71 -5.60 0.79
N ARG A 68 10.65 -6.68 1.58
CA ARG A 68 11.01 -8.04 1.17
C ARG A 68 9.77 -8.94 1.25
N PHE A 69 9.56 -9.75 0.22
CA PHE A 69 8.33 -10.50 0.02
C PHE A 69 8.57 -11.76 -0.81
N GLU A 70 7.57 -12.63 -0.91
CA GLU A 70 7.62 -13.78 -1.83
C GLU A 70 7.55 -13.30 -3.28
N ASP A 71 8.55 -13.62 -4.12
CA ASP A 71 8.45 -13.33 -5.55
C ASP A 71 7.43 -14.28 -6.19
N PRO A 72 6.32 -13.77 -6.78
CA PRO A 72 5.29 -14.63 -7.37
C PRO A 72 5.74 -15.33 -8.66
N LYS A 73 6.93 -15.02 -9.17
CA LYS A 73 7.54 -15.71 -10.32
C LYS A 73 8.44 -16.88 -9.91
N LYS A 74 8.56 -17.14 -8.61
CA LYS A 74 9.42 -18.17 -8.02
C LYS A 74 8.58 -19.21 -7.27
N GLU A 75 9.24 -20.22 -6.73
CA GLU A 75 8.59 -21.24 -5.89
C GLU A 75 8.06 -20.61 -4.59
N GLU A 76 6.95 -21.12 -4.07
CA GLU A 76 6.35 -20.65 -2.82
C GLU A 76 7.35 -20.71 -1.64
N GLY A 77 7.35 -19.68 -0.79
CA GLY A 77 8.28 -19.59 0.35
C GLY A 77 9.72 -19.16 -0.02
N ASN A 78 9.93 -18.51 -1.16
CA ASN A 78 11.26 -18.09 -1.63
C ASN A 78 11.87 -16.89 -0.89
N ASP A 79 11.07 -15.93 -0.42
CA ASP A 79 11.53 -14.66 0.18
C ASP A 79 12.57 -13.89 -0.67
N GLU A 80 12.51 -14.02 -2.00
CA GLU A 80 13.46 -13.41 -2.95
C GLU A 80 12.96 -12.08 -3.56
N GLY A 81 11.70 -11.71 -3.34
CA GLY A 81 11.13 -10.46 -3.82
C GLY A 81 11.65 -9.27 -3.02
N GLU A 82 12.15 -8.24 -3.69
CA GLU A 82 12.56 -6.99 -3.05
C GLU A 82 12.10 -5.77 -3.86
N ARG A 83 11.58 -4.74 -3.17
CA ARG A 83 11.20 -3.46 -3.79
C ARG A 83 11.41 -2.31 -2.82
N VAL A 84 11.88 -1.17 -3.34
CA VAL A 84 11.85 0.10 -2.61
C VAL A 84 10.59 0.86 -3.02
N ILE A 85 9.79 1.24 -2.03
CA ILE A 85 8.56 2.01 -2.23
C ILE A 85 8.74 3.46 -1.76
N THR A 86 7.99 4.36 -2.38
CA THR A 86 7.98 5.81 -2.14
C THR A 86 6.56 6.36 -2.07
N ASN A 87 6.36 7.65 -1.78
CA ASN A 87 5.03 8.28 -1.86
C ASN A 87 4.39 8.14 -3.25
N ALA A 88 5.20 8.17 -4.31
CA ALA A 88 4.70 8.00 -5.67
C ALA A 88 4.19 6.56 -5.93
N ASP A 89 4.74 5.56 -5.25
CA ASP A 89 4.22 4.18 -5.30
C ASP A 89 2.87 4.07 -4.59
N ILE A 90 2.67 4.79 -3.47
CA ILE A 90 1.36 4.86 -2.80
C ILE A 90 0.31 5.46 -3.72
N GLU A 91 0.61 6.59 -4.36
CA GLU A 91 -0.30 7.23 -5.31
C GLU A 91 -0.67 6.28 -6.47
N ARG A 92 0.33 5.62 -7.07
CA ARG A 92 0.10 4.62 -8.10
C ARG A 92 -0.74 3.45 -7.60
N GLY A 93 -0.46 2.96 -6.40
CA GLY A 93 -1.22 1.88 -5.77
C GLY A 93 -2.69 2.23 -5.57
N LEU A 94 -2.99 3.45 -5.13
CA LEU A 94 -4.37 3.95 -5.01
C LEU A 94 -5.09 4.03 -6.36
N VAL A 95 -4.41 4.50 -7.41
CA VAL A 95 -4.96 4.53 -8.77
C VAL A 95 -5.25 3.11 -9.28
N LEU A 96 -4.32 2.18 -9.05
CA LEU A 96 -4.50 0.77 -9.42
C LEU A 96 -5.64 0.13 -8.63
N MET A 97 -5.73 0.38 -7.33
CA MET A 97 -6.81 -0.10 -6.46
C MET A 97 -8.17 0.42 -6.92
N ALA A 98 -8.28 1.72 -7.24
CA ALA A 98 -9.52 2.31 -7.76
C ALA A 98 -9.94 1.68 -9.09
N THR A 99 -8.99 1.26 -9.92
CA THR A 99 -9.25 0.70 -11.25
C THR A 99 -9.55 -0.80 -11.21
N LYS A 100 -8.74 -1.58 -10.49
CA LYS A 100 -8.76 -3.05 -10.47
C LYS A 100 -9.55 -3.63 -9.31
N ALA A 101 -9.64 -2.91 -8.19
CA ALA A 101 -10.28 -3.36 -6.96
C ALA A 101 -11.24 -2.28 -6.39
N PRO A 102 -12.20 -1.77 -7.18
CA PRO A 102 -13.01 -0.61 -6.81
C PRO A 102 -13.83 -0.80 -5.53
N ARG A 103 -14.20 -2.05 -5.20
CA ARG A 103 -14.84 -2.38 -3.92
C ARG A 103 -13.93 -2.02 -2.74
N HIS A 104 -12.69 -2.50 -2.76
CA HIS A 104 -11.74 -2.21 -1.69
C HIS A 104 -11.39 -0.72 -1.64
N PHE A 105 -11.33 -0.04 -2.79
CA PHE A 105 -11.15 1.42 -2.81
C PHE A 105 -12.33 2.16 -2.15
N ALA A 106 -13.56 1.69 -2.37
CA ALA A 106 -14.73 2.24 -1.67
C ALA A 106 -14.72 1.93 -0.17
N ASP A 107 -14.31 0.71 0.23
CA ASP A 107 -14.19 0.30 1.63
C ASP A 107 -13.14 1.15 2.37
N LEU A 108 -12.00 1.41 1.72
CA LEU A 108 -10.94 2.32 2.19
C LEU A 108 -11.47 3.72 2.49
N LEU A 109 -12.33 4.27 1.62
CA LEU A 109 -12.88 5.63 1.76
C LEU A 109 -14.03 5.73 2.77
N SER A 110 -14.70 4.62 3.10
CA SER A 110 -15.95 4.60 3.88
C SER A 110 -15.79 4.08 5.32
N ASP A 111 -14.54 3.98 5.82
CA ASP A 111 -14.22 3.40 7.12
C ASP A 111 -14.72 1.95 7.29
N GLN A 112 -14.93 1.24 6.19
CA GLN A 112 -15.26 -0.19 6.16
C GLN A 112 -14.04 -1.06 5.80
N GLY A 113 -12.86 -0.45 5.66
CA GLY A 113 -11.62 -1.14 5.37
C GLY A 113 -11.19 -2.06 6.52
N ASP A 114 -10.78 -3.26 6.16
CA ASP A 114 -10.25 -4.28 7.04
C ASP A 114 -8.82 -4.67 6.64
N GLN A 115 -8.28 -5.71 7.28
CA GLN A 115 -6.96 -6.25 6.97
C GLN A 115 -6.82 -6.69 5.51
N THR A 116 -7.88 -7.19 4.87
CA THR A 116 -7.86 -7.57 3.46
C THR A 116 -7.82 -6.33 2.57
N THR A 117 -8.50 -5.26 2.94
CA THR A 117 -8.45 -3.98 2.22
C THR A 117 -7.06 -3.34 2.31
N GLY A 118 -6.43 -3.40 3.49
CA GLY A 118 -5.04 -3.00 3.68
C GLY A 118 -4.08 -3.83 2.83
N ASP A 119 -4.24 -5.15 2.84
CA ASP A 119 -3.44 -6.07 2.04
C ASP A 119 -3.56 -5.79 0.53
N VAL A 120 -4.78 -5.64 0.01
CA VAL A 120 -5.02 -5.28 -1.39
C VAL A 120 -4.33 -3.98 -1.77
N LEU A 121 -4.38 -2.95 -0.91
CA LEU A 121 -3.65 -1.71 -1.16
C LEU A 121 -2.14 -1.95 -1.24
N LEU A 122 -1.58 -2.71 -0.30
CA LEU A 122 -0.14 -2.98 -0.27
C LEU A 122 0.30 -3.80 -1.49
N GLN A 123 -0.48 -4.80 -1.92
CA GLN A 123 -0.20 -5.54 -3.15
C GLN A 123 -0.23 -4.64 -4.38
N MET A 124 -1.18 -3.69 -4.48
CA MET A 124 -1.19 -2.72 -5.58
C MET A 124 0.04 -1.79 -5.58
N ILE A 125 0.59 -1.48 -4.41
CA ILE A 125 1.82 -0.68 -4.25
C ILE A 125 3.06 -1.48 -4.65
N VAL A 126 3.13 -2.74 -4.24
CA VAL A 126 4.35 -3.56 -4.34
C VAL A 126 4.40 -4.39 -5.63
N LEU A 127 3.29 -5.04 -5.97
CA LEU A 127 3.17 -6.01 -7.06
C LEU A 127 2.44 -5.46 -8.28
N GLU A 128 1.77 -4.30 -8.13
CA GLU A 128 0.96 -3.65 -9.17
C GLU A 128 -0.23 -4.51 -9.64
N ASP A 129 -0.56 -5.54 -8.88
CA ASP A 129 -1.70 -6.44 -9.05
C ASP A 129 -2.08 -7.14 -7.75
N ILE A 130 -3.24 -7.81 -7.72
CA ILE A 130 -3.60 -8.74 -6.64
C ILE A 130 -3.09 -10.12 -7.03
N VAL A 131 -2.18 -10.64 -6.23
CA VAL A 131 -1.46 -11.90 -6.49
C VAL A 131 -1.72 -12.91 -5.38
N TYR A 132 -1.78 -12.43 -4.15
CA TYR A 132 -1.97 -13.18 -2.92
C TYR A 132 -3.38 -12.95 -2.37
N GLY A 133 -4.01 -13.95 -1.76
CA GLY A 133 -5.35 -13.84 -1.13
C GLY A 133 -6.33 -14.93 -1.51
#